data_AF-A0A4S0JW81-F1
#
_entry.id   AF-A0A4S0JW81-F1
#
_cell.length_a   1.000
_cell.length_b   1.000
_cell.length_c   1.000
_cell.angle_alpha   90.00
_cell.angle_beta   90.00
_cell.angle_gamma   90.00
#
_symmetry.space_group_name_H-M   'P 1'
#
loop_
_entity.id
_entity.type
_entity.pdbx_description
1 polymer ?
#
loop_
_entity_poly.entity_id
_entity_poly.type
_entity_poly.pdbx_seq_one_letter_code
_entity_poly.pdbx_strand_id
1 'polypeptide(L)'
;VWNSRVSTGKLNRWLEAILAHHPPPAVAGRRLKVKYVTQAKTRPPGFVVQCSRPDAMPQSYVRYLSNSLREAFDMPGVPIRIALRTSDNPFAGRAKKRG
;
A
#
# COMPACT_ATOMS: atom_id res chain seq x y z
N VAL A 1 -20.50 3.95 9.99
CA VAL A 1 -19.02 3.95 9.78
C VAL A 1 -18.56 3.20 8.53
N TRP A 2 -19.40 2.38 7.87
CA TRP A 2 -19.05 1.63 6.63
C TRP A 2 -18.76 2.49 5.37
N ASN A 3 -19.11 3.79 5.36
CA ASN A 3 -19.12 4.62 4.14
C ASN A 3 -18.01 5.67 4.07
N SER A 4 -17.06 5.64 5.00
CA SER A 4 -16.09 6.72 5.15
C SER A 4 -15.07 6.70 4.02
N ARG A 5 -15.06 7.78 3.22
CA ARG A 5 -13.97 8.08 2.29
C ARG A 5 -12.87 8.81 3.05
N VAL A 6 -11.69 8.22 3.12
CA VAL A 6 -10.49 8.82 3.67
C VAL A 6 -9.71 9.48 2.53
N SER A 7 -9.42 10.77 2.69
CA SER A 7 -8.60 11.50 1.71
C SER A 7 -7.21 10.91 1.59
N THR A 8 -6.64 10.90 0.38
CA THR A 8 -5.26 10.47 0.11
C THR A 8 -4.24 11.16 1.01
N GLY A 9 -4.41 12.47 1.30
CA GLY A 9 -3.50 13.20 2.19
C GLY A 9 -3.45 12.65 3.62
N LYS A 10 -4.61 12.31 4.20
CA LYS A 10 -4.68 11.66 5.52
C LYS A 10 -4.04 10.27 5.50
N LEU A 11 -4.30 9.49 4.45
CA LEU A 11 -3.71 8.16 4.29
C LEU A 11 -2.18 8.22 4.17
N ASN A 12 -1.64 9.16 3.40
CA ASN A 12 -0.20 9.28 3.24
C ASN A 12 0.50 9.74 4.54
N ARG A 13 -0.09 10.68 5.29
CA ARG A 13 0.44 11.06 6.61
C ARG A 13 0.45 9.89 7.60
N TRP A 14 -0.63 9.12 7.62
CA TRP A 14 -0.69 7.89 8.42
C TRP A 14 0.38 6.88 7.98
N LEU A 15 0.54 6.68 6.67
CA LEU A 15 1.51 5.76 6.12
C LEU A 15 2.94 6.16 6.49
N GLU A 16 3.29 7.44 6.38
CA GLU A 16 4.61 7.96 6.78
C GLU A 16 4.92 7.65 8.25
N ALA A 17 3.96 7.90 9.16
CA ALA A 17 4.12 7.59 10.58
C ALA A 17 4.35 6.08 10.81
N ILE A 18 3.53 5.24 10.18
CA ILE A 18 3.64 3.78 10.31
C ILE A 18 4.96 3.23 9.75
N LEU A 19 5.44 3.76 8.62
CA LEU A 19 6.72 3.37 8.04
C LEU A 19 7.92 3.81 8.90
N ALA A 20 7.80 4.94 9.59
CA ALA A 20 8.83 5.41 10.52
C ALA A 20 8.92 4.53 11.77
N HIS A 21 7.76 4.12 12.32
CA HIS A 21 7.71 3.24 13.50
C HIS A 21 8.04 1.79 13.18
N HIS A 22 7.53 1.26 12.08
CA HIS A 22 7.71 -0.14 11.70
C HIS A 22 8.06 -0.24 10.21
N PRO A 23 9.34 -0.09 9.85
CA PRO A 23 9.76 -0.16 8.46
C PRO A 23 9.50 -1.55 7.86
N PRO A 24 9.23 -1.65 6.55
CA PRO A 24 9.10 -2.93 5.87
C PRO A 24 10.45 -3.66 5.87
N PRO A 25 10.46 -4.99 6.04
CA PRO A 25 11.69 -5.76 6.01
C PRO A 25 12.35 -5.65 4.64
N ALA A 26 13.69 -5.68 4.63
CA ALA A 26 14.43 -5.86 3.39
C ALA A 26 14.21 -7.29 2.87
N VAL A 27 13.91 -7.43 1.58
CA VAL A 27 13.67 -8.74 0.97
C VAL A 27 14.74 -8.98 -0.09
N ALA A 28 15.47 -10.09 0.06
CA ALA A 28 16.63 -10.44 -0.77
C ALA A 28 17.67 -9.30 -0.86
N GLY A 29 18.01 -8.70 0.29
CA GLY A 29 19.01 -7.62 0.39
C GLY A 29 18.59 -6.28 -0.23
N ARG A 30 17.38 -6.17 -0.78
CA ARG A 30 16.86 -4.92 -1.37
C ARG A 30 15.78 -4.32 -0.49
N ARG A 31 15.88 -3.00 -0.27
CA ARG A 31 14.87 -2.24 0.48
C ARG A 31 13.57 -2.14 -0.32
N LEU A 32 12.46 -2.45 0.32
CA LEU A 32 11.13 -2.24 -0.24
C LEU A 32 10.71 -0.79 0.03
N LYS A 33 10.44 -0.03 -1.04
CA LYS A 33 10.01 1.38 -0.93
C LYS A 33 8.50 1.43 -1.10
N VAL A 34 7.78 1.74 -0.02
CA VAL A 34 6.35 2.10 -0.08
C VAL A 34 6.26 3.60 -0.37
N LYS A 35 5.47 3.98 -1.37
CA LYS A 35 5.45 5.35 -1.91
C LYS A 35 4.26 6.15 -1.39
N TYR A 36 3.06 5.62 -1.55
CA TYR A 36 1.82 6.26 -1.15
C TYR A 36 0.69 5.24 -1.06
N VAL A 37 -0.42 5.64 -0.45
CA VAL A 37 -1.64 4.85 -0.34
C VAL A 37 -2.85 5.69 -0.72
N THR A 38 -3.81 5.08 -1.42
CA THR A 38 -5.09 5.71 -1.78
C THR A 38 -6.26 4.77 -1.48
N GLN A 39 -7.45 5.33 -1.24
CA GLN A 39 -8.67 4.55 -1.15
C GLN A 39 -9.36 4.48 -2.52
N ALA A 40 -9.31 3.32 -3.16
CA ALA A 40 -9.89 3.06 -4.48
C ALA A 40 -11.40 2.79 -4.42
N LYS A 41 -11.88 2.12 -3.37
CA LYS A 41 -13.29 1.78 -3.19
C LYS A 41 -13.73 2.02 -1.75
N THR A 42 -14.97 2.45 -1.57
CA THR A 42 -15.56 2.66 -0.24
C THR A 42 -16.34 1.44 0.25
N ARG A 43 -16.86 0.59 -0.65
CA ARG A 43 -17.65 -0.61 -0.29
C ARG A 43 -17.23 -1.86 -1.08
N PRO A 44 -16.64 -2.86 -0.42
CA PRO A 44 -15.94 -2.73 0.87
C PRO A 44 -14.74 -1.76 0.73
N PRO A 45 -14.22 -1.21 1.84
CA PRO A 45 -13.04 -0.35 1.83
C PRO A 45 -11.85 -1.04 1.16
N GLY A 46 -11.48 -0.51 0.00
CA GLY A 46 -10.39 -1.00 -0.83
C GLY A 46 -9.31 0.07 -0.93
N PHE A 47 -8.09 -0.29 -0.54
CA PHE A 47 -6.93 0.58 -0.57
C PHE A 47 -5.92 0.06 -1.58
N VAL A 48 -5.22 0.97 -2.24
CA VAL A 48 -4.11 0.67 -3.13
C VAL A 48 -2.85 1.23 -2.51
N VAL A 49 -1.86 0.37 -2.28
CA VAL A 49 -0.55 0.75 -1.79
C VAL A 49 0.44 0.66 -2.96
N GLN A 50 1.04 1.80 -3.29
CA GLN A 50 2.05 1.87 -4.32
C GLN A 50 3.42 1.56 -3.72
N CYS A 51 4.14 0.56 -4.25
CA CYS A 51 5.46 0.19 -3.76
C CYS A 51 6.41 -0.24 -4.89
N SER A 52 7.70 -0.34 -4.61
CA SER A 52 8.72 -0.70 -5.60
C SER A 52 8.66 -2.16 -6.05
N ARG A 53 8.26 -3.07 -5.15
CA ARG A 53 8.23 -4.52 -5.40
C ARG A 53 7.02 -5.15 -4.70
N PRO A 54 5.82 -5.07 -5.30
CA PRO A 54 4.60 -5.62 -4.71
C PRO A 54 4.70 -7.12 -4.42
N ASP A 55 5.31 -7.88 -5.32
CA ASP A 55 5.43 -9.34 -5.20
C ASP A 55 6.40 -9.76 -4.09
N ALA A 56 7.27 -8.85 -3.64
CA ALA A 56 8.22 -9.09 -2.57
C ALA A 56 7.69 -8.66 -1.19
N MET A 57 6.51 -8.03 -1.12
CA MET A 57 5.94 -7.59 0.15
C MET A 57 5.46 -8.80 0.96
N PRO A 58 5.96 -9.03 2.19
CA PRO A 58 5.49 -10.12 3.01
C PRO A 58 4.01 -9.96 3.36
N GLN A 59 3.25 -11.05 3.32
CA GLN A 59 1.83 -11.06 3.68
C GLN A 59 1.58 -10.62 5.13
N SER A 60 2.53 -10.90 6.03
CA SER A 60 2.49 -10.41 7.42
C SER A 60 2.50 -8.87 7.47
N TYR A 61 3.30 -8.22 6.64
CA TYR A 61 3.35 -6.76 6.56
C TYR A 61 2.07 -6.18 5.95
N VAL A 62 1.47 -6.85 4.97
CA VAL A 62 0.15 -6.46 4.42
C VAL A 62 -0.93 -6.54 5.50
N ARG A 63 -0.94 -7.60 6.33
CA ARG A 63 -1.86 -7.71 7.48
C ARG A 63 -1.62 -6.61 8.51
N TYR A 64 -0.36 -6.30 8.82
CA TYR A 64 0.00 -5.20 9.70
C TYR A 64 -0.58 -3.87 9.20
N LEU A 65 -0.38 -3.52 7.92
CA LEU A 65 -0.95 -2.31 7.32
C LEU A 65 -2.48 -2.30 7.39
N SER A 66 -3.12 -3.44 7.13
CA SER A 66 -4.59 -3.58 7.18
C SER A 66 -5.14 -3.38 8.59
N ASN A 67 -4.50 -3.96 9.61
CA ASN A 67 -4.92 -3.80 10.99
C ASN A 67 -4.69 -2.37 11.49
N SER A 68 -3.54 -1.77 11.18
CA SER A 68 -3.27 -0.38 11.54
C SER A 68 -4.20 0.60 10.82
N LEU A 69 -4.58 0.36 9.55
CA LEU A 69 -5.64 1.14 8.88
C LEU A 69 -6.97 1.04 9.61
N ARG A 70 -7.32 -0.15 10.10
CA ARG A 70 -8.57 -0.39 10.82
C ARG A 70 -8.64 0.46 12.09
N GLU A 71 -7.56 0.47 12.84
CA GLU A 71 -7.44 1.22 14.10
C GLU A 71 -7.38 2.73 13.85
N ALA A 72 -6.54 3.18 12.91
CA ALA A 72 -6.30 4.61 12.66
C ALA A 72 -7.52 5.35 12.09
N PHE A 73 -8.41 4.65 11.40
CA PHE A 73 -9.59 5.25 10.75
C PHE A 73 -10.92 4.73 11.29
N ASP A 74 -10.90 4.11 12.48
CA ASP A 74 -12.08 3.61 13.19
C ASP A 74 -13.00 2.77 12.29
N MET A 75 -12.46 1.69 11.70
CA MET A 75 -13.20 0.80 10.81
C MET A 75 -13.46 -0.60 11.41
N PRO A 76 -13.98 -0.72 12.64
CA PRO A 76 -14.15 -2.01 13.30
C PRO A 76 -15.09 -2.93 12.52
N GLY A 77 -14.77 -4.22 12.46
CA GLY A 77 -15.62 -5.23 11.83
C GLY A 77 -15.71 -5.19 10.29
N VAL A 78 -15.05 -4.23 9.62
CA VAL A 78 -15.10 -4.13 8.15
C VAL A 78 -13.94 -4.91 7.51
N PRO A 79 -14.18 -5.74 6.48
CA PRO A 79 -13.11 -6.38 5.71
C PRO A 79 -12.37 -5.33 4.88
N ILE A 80 -11.13 -5.01 5.28
CA ILE A 80 -10.23 -4.10 4.55
C ILE A 80 -9.49 -4.91 3.48
N ARG A 81 -9.52 -4.41 2.23
CA ARG A 81 -8.77 -4.98 1.12
C ARG A 81 -7.62 -4.06 0.75
N ILE A 82 -6.41 -4.61 0.69
CA ILE A 82 -5.22 -3.90 0.21
C ILE A 82 -4.75 -4.55 -1.09
N ALA A 83 -4.64 -3.74 -2.14
CA ALA A 83 -3.99 -4.12 -3.38
C ALA A 83 -2.63 -3.45 -3.47
N LEU A 84 -1.59 -4.25 -3.77
CA LEU A 84 -0.25 -3.73 -3.99
C LEU A 84 -0.05 -3.43 -5.48
N ARG A 85 0.52 -2.28 -5.81
CA ARG A 85 0.81 -1.86 -7.19
C ARG A 85 2.25 -1.35 -7.29
N THR A 86 2.88 -1.63 -8.43
CA THR A 86 4.12 -0.94 -8.83
C THR A 86 3.80 0.16 -9.82
N SER A 87 4.65 1.20 -9.87
CA SER A 87 4.47 2.26 -10.85
C SER A 87 4.74 1.68 -12.22
N ASP A 88 3.84 1.90 -13.17
CA ASP A 88 4.07 1.48 -14.53
C ASP A 88 5.33 2.18 -15.04
N ASN A 89 6.29 1.43 -15.57
CA ASN A 89 7.51 2.03 -16.12
C ASN A 89 7.22 2.31 -17.60
N PRO A 90 6.99 3.59 -18.01
CA PRO A 90 6.65 3.93 -19.39
C PRO A 90 7.75 3.57 -20.41
N PHE A 91 8.94 3.17 -19.96
CA PHE A 91 10.04 2.72 -20.80
C PHE A 91 10.20 1.19 -20.88
N ALA A 92 9.39 0.40 -20.17
CA ALA A 92 9.51 -1.06 -20.14
C ALA A 92 9.39 -1.71 -21.53
N GLY A 93 8.61 -1.11 -22.44
CA GLY A 93 8.45 -1.59 -23.83
C GLY A 93 9.51 -1.11 -24.83
N ARG A 94 10.33 -0.09 -24.50
CA ARG A 94 11.31 0.48 -25.46
C ARG A 94 12.62 -0.30 -25.54
N ALA A 95 12.91 -1.18 -24.58
CA ALA A 95 14.15 -1.94 -24.53
C ALA A 95 14.21 -3.15 -25.48
N LYS A 96 13.10 -3.55 -26.11
CA LYS A 96 13.03 -4.80 -26.90
C LYS A 96 13.23 -4.63 -28.41
N LYS A 97 13.76 -3.48 -28.88
CA LYS A 97 13.92 -3.16 -30.31
C LYS A 97 15.36 -2.83 -30.72
N ARG A 98 16.33 -3.59 -30.21
CA ARG A 98 17.70 -3.66 -30.74
C ARG A 98 18.08 -5.13 -30.82
N GLY A 99 18.04 -5.69 -32.03
CA GLY A 99 18.24 -7.09 -32.35
C GLY A 99 17.65 -7.36 -33.71
#